data_AF-A0A832Y240-F1
#
_entry.id   AF-A0A832Y240-F1
#
_cell.length_a   1.000
_cell.length_b   1.000
_cell.length_c   1.000
_cell.angle_alpha   90.00
_cell.angle_beta   90.00
_cell.angle_gamma   90.00
#
_symmetry.space_group_name_H-M   'P 1'
#
loop_
_entity.id
_entity.type
_entity.pdbx_description
1 polymer ?
#
loop_
_entity_poly.entity_id
_entity_poly.type
_entity_poly.pdbx_seq_one_letter_code
_entity_poly.pdbx_strand_id
1 'polypeptide(L)'
;MAASEVRIVAFGRPERDDAASAVLSAAAERGARTRLVTSAPGEDFATMDHGAIDWRSTLDSAHWLVSSASTALDGASPRYAWGAGMTFGELEGARTVMIVDMPSNPLRLAESWGAVIERIRQVHVLFIAPDAIDALSALEEVSAAELLQRVRHRGLVPHVCTYLPNERTALVEHSLGSVNLQLTAVTQPLEWLAGFLCGLPSAGPGQAGVERAAGGS
;
A
#
# COMPACT_ATOMS: atom_id res chain seq x y z
N MET A 1 -8.41 -19.50 3.97
CA MET A 1 -9.14 -18.53 3.13
C MET A 1 -8.50 -18.57 1.75
N ALA A 2 -9.30 -18.74 0.70
CA ALA A 2 -8.78 -18.71 -0.67
C ALA A 2 -8.54 -17.26 -1.10
N ALA A 3 -7.65 -17.01 -2.06
CA ALA A 3 -7.43 -15.66 -2.59
C ALA A 3 -8.74 -15.04 -3.14
N SER A 4 -9.66 -15.85 -3.65
CA SER A 4 -11.00 -15.44 -4.13
C SER A 4 -11.95 -14.88 -3.07
N GLU A 5 -11.62 -15.05 -1.80
CA GLU A 5 -12.36 -14.49 -0.67
C GLU A 5 -11.77 -13.15 -0.22
N VAL A 6 -10.57 -12.79 -0.67
CA VAL A 6 -9.95 -11.49 -0.39
C VAL A 6 -10.57 -10.43 -1.29
N ARG A 7 -11.01 -9.33 -0.68
CA ARG A 7 -11.54 -8.15 -1.37
C ARG A 7 -10.60 -6.98 -1.21
N ILE A 8 -10.07 -6.46 -2.32
CA ILE A 8 -9.13 -5.33 -2.36
C ILE A 8 -9.79 -4.18 -3.12
N VAL A 9 -9.94 -3.06 -2.44
CA VAL A 9 -10.32 -1.79 -3.07
C VAL A 9 -9.07 -0.96 -3.21
N ALA A 10 -8.90 -0.25 -4.31
CA ALA A 10 -7.87 0.78 -4.41
C ALA A 10 -8.46 2.11 -4.84
N PHE A 11 -7.78 3.18 -4.45
CA PHE A 11 -8.01 4.52 -4.96
C PHE A 11 -6.82 4.93 -5.82
N GLY A 12 -7.08 5.34 -7.06
CA GLY A 12 -6.03 5.62 -8.04
C GLY A 12 -6.54 6.33 -9.29
N ARG A 13 -5.64 6.51 -10.25
CA ARG A 13 -5.90 7.26 -11.49
C ARG A 13 -6.76 6.47 -12.47
N PRO A 14 -7.59 7.13 -13.28
CA PRO A 14 -8.46 6.44 -14.23
C PRO A 14 -7.68 5.72 -15.33
N GLU A 15 -6.48 6.20 -15.67
CA GLU A 15 -5.55 5.60 -16.65
C GLU A 15 -4.93 4.28 -16.16
N ARG A 16 -4.98 4.01 -14.85
CA ARG A 16 -4.43 2.81 -14.20
C ARG A 16 -2.92 2.64 -14.36
N ASP A 17 -2.20 3.74 -14.51
CA ASP A 17 -0.74 3.79 -14.61
C ASP A 17 -0.04 3.98 -13.24
N ASP A 18 -0.82 3.97 -12.16
CA ASP A 18 -0.34 4.13 -10.78
C ASP A 18 -0.06 2.79 -10.06
N ALA A 19 0.69 2.86 -8.96
CA ALA A 19 1.09 1.67 -8.21
C ALA A 19 -0.08 0.94 -7.54
N ALA A 20 -1.13 1.65 -7.12
CA ALA A 20 -2.31 1.03 -6.50
C ALA A 20 -3.10 0.19 -7.53
N SER A 21 -3.20 0.68 -8.77
CA SER A 21 -3.76 -0.03 -9.92
C SER A 21 -2.95 -1.27 -10.33
N ALA A 22 -1.63 -1.20 -10.25
CA ALA A 22 -0.77 -2.36 -10.48
C ALA A 22 -0.96 -3.46 -9.42
N VAL A 23 -1.09 -3.08 -8.13
CA VAL A 23 -1.41 -4.02 -7.05
C VAL A 23 -2.77 -4.68 -7.27
N LEU A 24 -3.80 -3.93 -7.67
CA LEU A 24 -5.11 -4.52 -7.99
C LEU A 24 -5.02 -5.53 -9.14
N SER A 25 -4.28 -5.21 -10.20
CA SER A 25 -4.14 -6.09 -11.35
C SER A 25 -3.48 -7.42 -10.94
N ALA A 26 -2.34 -7.34 -10.23
CA ALA A 26 -1.63 -8.53 -9.74
C ALA A 26 -2.44 -9.33 -8.71
N ALA A 27 -3.28 -8.67 -7.90
CA ALA A 27 -4.17 -9.37 -6.96
C ALA A 27 -5.32 -10.08 -7.68
N ALA A 28 -5.86 -9.47 -8.73
CA ALA A 28 -6.92 -10.06 -9.56
C ALA A 28 -6.43 -11.32 -10.29
N GLU A 29 -5.18 -11.31 -10.79
CA GLU A 29 -4.54 -12.50 -11.39
C GLU A 29 -4.39 -13.66 -10.40
N ARG A 30 -4.28 -13.35 -9.10
CA ARG A 30 -4.28 -14.34 -8.01
C ARG A 30 -5.68 -14.77 -7.58
N GLY A 31 -6.73 -14.20 -8.19
CA GLY A 31 -8.13 -14.53 -7.95
C GLY A 31 -8.85 -13.61 -6.96
N ALA A 32 -8.19 -12.59 -6.39
CA ALA A 32 -8.83 -11.66 -5.46
C ALA A 32 -9.93 -10.83 -6.13
N ARG A 33 -10.95 -10.45 -5.37
CA ARG A 33 -12.01 -9.55 -5.85
C ARG A 33 -11.50 -8.12 -5.74
N THR A 34 -11.31 -7.46 -6.87
CA THR A 34 -10.69 -6.14 -6.92
C THR A 34 -11.66 -5.06 -7.40
N ARG A 35 -11.54 -3.85 -6.85
CA ARG A 35 -12.27 -2.67 -7.35
C ARG A 35 -11.41 -1.42 -7.27
N LEU A 36 -11.29 -0.74 -8.40
CA LEU A 36 -10.70 0.59 -8.46
C LEU A 36 -11.79 1.65 -8.23
N VAL A 37 -11.49 2.60 -7.36
CA VAL A 37 -12.20 3.86 -7.17
C VAL A 37 -11.37 4.95 -7.81
N THR A 38 -12.00 5.74 -8.68
CA THR A 38 -11.36 6.80 -9.47
C THR A 38 -12.43 7.81 -9.91
N SER A 39 -12.04 8.85 -10.66
CA SER A 39 -12.96 9.85 -11.19
C SER A 39 -13.97 9.24 -12.18
N ALA A 40 -15.08 9.95 -12.40
CA ALA A 40 -16.06 9.52 -13.39
C ALA A 40 -15.49 9.61 -14.82
N PRO A 41 -16.00 8.83 -15.78
CA PRO A 41 -15.59 8.94 -17.18
C PRO A 41 -15.77 10.37 -17.72
N GLY A 42 -14.70 10.96 -18.25
CA GLY A 42 -14.71 12.32 -18.79
C GLY A 42 -14.49 13.43 -17.74
N GLU A 43 -14.31 13.08 -16.48
CA GLU A 43 -13.96 14.00 -15.39
C GLU A 43 -12.45 14.02 -15.17
N ASP A 44 -11.89 15.21 -15.00
CA ASP A 44 -10.49 15.38 -14.65
C ASP A 44 -10.26 14.92 -13.20
N PHE A 45 -9.34 13.96 -13.03
CA PHE A 45 -9.03 13.36 -11.73
C PHE A 45 -8.57 14.41 -10.71
N ALA A 46 -7.85 15.45 -11.14
CA ALA A 46 -7.35 16.50 -10.24
C ALA A 46 -8.47 17.33 -9.59
N THR A 47 -9.61 17.45 -10.28
CA THR A 47 -10.74 18.32 -9.94
C THR A 47 -12.06 17.58 -9.73
N MET A 48 -12.03 16.24 -9.68
CA MET A 48 -13.22 15.41 -9.57
C MET A 48 -14.12 15.74 -8.36
N ASP A 49 -15.39 15.38 -8.39
CA ASP A 49 -16.26 15.43 -7.22
C ASP A 49 -15.96 14.28 -6.24
N HIS A 50 -14.95 14.47 -5.38
CA HIS A 50 -14.61 13.50 -4.35
C HIS A 50 -15.74 13.26 -3.33
N GLY A 51 -16.70 14.17 -3.22
CA GLY A 51 -17.85 14.05 -2.32
C GLY A 51 -18.90 13.07 -2.84
N ALA A 52 -18.92 12.82 -4.15
CA ALA A 52 -19.82 11.84 -4.77
C ALA A 52 -19.37 10.38 -4.61
N ILE A 53 -18.16 10.13 -4.10
CA ILE A 53 -17.63 8.78 -3.92
C ILE A 53 -18.36 8.09 -2.76
N ASP A 54 -19.15 7.06 -3.07
CA ASP A 54 -19.79 6.20 -2.07
C ASP A 54 -18.76 5.22 -1.48
N TRP A 55 -17.93 5.74 -0.57
CA TRP A 55 -16.92 4.96 0.14
C TRP A 55 -17.51 3.84 0.97
N ARG A 56 -18.67 4.07 1.59
CA ARG A 56 -19.31 3.11 2.48
C ARG A 56 -19.69 1.83 1.73
N SER A 57 -20.49 1.96 0.67
CA SER A 57 -20.87 0.82 -0.17
C SER A 57 -19.65 0.20 -0.83
N THR A 58 -18.69 1.05 -1.24
CA THR A 58 -17.49 0.55 -1.91
C THR A 58 -16.58 -0.24 -0.98
N LEU A 59 -16.47 0.11 0.30
CA LEU A 59 -15.58 -0.54 1.26
C LEU A 59 -16.25 -1.65 2.07
N ASP A 60 -17.57 -1.84 1.94
CA ASP A 60 -18.30 -2.93 2.57
C ASP A 60 -17.60 -4.29 2.31
N SER A 61 -17.28 -5.02 3.38
CA SER A 61 -16.52 -6.29 3.37
C SER A 61 -15.15 -6.26 2.68
N ALA A 62 -14.57 -5.08 2.40
CA ALA A 62 -13.20 -4.97 1.89
C ALA A 62 -12.22 -5.40 2.98
N HIS A 63 -11.22 -6.20 2.61
CA HIS A 63 -10.11 -6.52 3.50
C HIS A 63 -9.08 -5.38 3.48
N TRP A 64 -8.86 -4.81 2.30
CA TRP A 64 -7.80 -3.85 2.04
C TRP A 64 -8.33 -2.64 1.26
N LEU A 65 -7.93 -1.44 1.69
CA LEU A 65 -7.97 -0.22 0.89
C LEU A 65 -6.53 0.15 0.52
N VAL A 66 -6.18 0.09 -0.76
CA VAL A 66 -4.85 0.41 -1.28
C VAL A 66 -4.81 1.82 -1.85
N SER A 67 -3.76 2.57 -1.56
CA SER A 67 -3.51 3.89 -2.17
C SER A 67 -2.01 4.15 -2.27
N SER A 68 -1.63 5.05 -3.18
CA SER A 68 -0.26 5.52 -3.34
C SER A 68 -0.07 6.90 -2.71
N ALA A 69 1.11 7.14 -2.15
CA ALA A 69 1.50 8.43 -1.59
C ALA A 69 1.54 9.51 -2.67
N SER A 70 1.98 9.16 -3.88
CA SER A 70 2.01 10.05 -5.04
C SER A 70 0.62 10.57 -5.44
N THR A 71 -0.47 9.84 -5.17
CA THR A 71 -1.85 10.27 -5.46
C THR A 71 -2.23 11.57 -4.73
N ALA A 72 -1.64 11.83 -3.56
CA ALA A 72 -1.85 13.09 -2.84
C ALA A 72 -1.29 14.32 -3.58
N LEU A 73 -0.45 14.11 -4.59
CA LEU A 73 0.17 15.14 -5.42
C LEU A 73 -0.61 15.45 -6.70
N ASP A 74 -1.62 14.64 -7.04
CA ASP A 74 -2.39 14.72 -8.29
C ASP A 74 -3.48 15.81 -8.27
N GLY A 75 -3.67 16.48 -7.14
CA GLY A 75 -4.63 17.57 -6.99
C GLY A 75 -5.25 17.63 -5.61
N ALA A 76 -6.01 18.68 -5.34
CA ALA A 76 -6.72 18.82 -4.07
C ALA A 76 -7.82 17.76 -3.94
N SER A 77 -8.56 17.49 -5.01
CA SER A 77 -9.65 16.51 -4.98
C SER A 77 -9.19 15.07 -4.68
N PRO A 78 -8.19 14.50 -5.38
CA PRO A 78 -7.72 13.16 -5.05
C PRO A 78 -7.10 13.09 -3.66
N ARG A 79 -6.46 14.15 -3.16
CA ARG A 79 -5.99 14.23 -1.77
C ARG A 79 -7.15 14.14 -0.77
N TYR A 80 -8.27 14.82 -1.02
CA TYR A 80 -9.46 14.75 -0.16
C TYR A 80 -10.16 13.39 -0.25
N ALA A 81 -10.32 12.84 -1.46
CA ALA A 81 -10.86 11.50 -1.68
C ALA A 81 -10.05 10.44 -0.93
N TRP A 82 -8.72 10.52 -1.03
CA TRP A 82 -7.80 9.64 -0.33
C TRP A 82 -8.00 9.66 1.20
N GLY A 83 -8.06 10.86 1.80
CA GLY A 83 -8.31 11.00 3.24
C GLY A 83 -9.71 10.51 3.67
N ALA A 84 -10.74 10.75 2.85
CA ALA A 84 -12.08 10.23 3.10
C ALA A 84 -12.10 8.70 3.03
N GLY A 85 -11.47 8.10 2.02
CA GLY A 85 -11.36 6.66 1.86
C GLY A 85 -10.71 5.99 3.07
N MET A 86 -9.61 6.55 3.59
CA MET A 86 -8.97 6.03 4.81
C MET A 86 -9.90 6.08 6.03
N THR A 87 -10.66 7.18 6.18
CA THR A 87 -11.61 7.34 7.29
C THR A 87 -12.76 6.33 7.20
N PHE A 88 -13.35 6.16 6.02
CA PHE A 88 -14.39 5.15 5.81
C PHE A 88 -13.85 3.72 5.88
N GLY A 89 -12.59 3.50 5.47
CA GLY A 89 -11.94 2.20 5.61
C GLY A 89 -11.88 1.75 7.06
N GLU A 90 -11.49 2.65 7.97
CA GLU A 90 -11.50 2.40 9.41
C GLU A 90 -12.91 2.07 9.93
N LEU A 91 -13.94 2.82 9.49
CA LEU A 91 -15.32 2.61 9.91
C LEU A 91 -15.92 1.29 9.43
N GLU A 92 -15.62 0.89 8.18
CA GLU A 92 -16.16 -0.33 7.56
C GLU A 92 -15.25 -1.56 7.79
N GLY A 93 -14.15 -1.39 8.55
CA GLY A 93 -13.22 -2.47 8.92
C GLY A 93 -12.20 -2.84 7.85
N ALA A 94 -12.11 -2.09 6.76
CA ALA A 94 -11.11 -2.25 5.73
C ALA A 94 -9.76 -1.68 6.19
N ARG A 95 -8.69 -2.48 6.09
CA ARG A 95 -7.36 -2.08 6.53
C ARG A 95 -6.65 -1.29 5.44
N THR A 96 -6.09 -0.14 5.81
CA THR A 96 -5.38 0.71 4.84
C THR A 96 -4.00 0.18 4.51
N VAL A 97 -3.72 0.08 3.21
CA VAL A 97 -2.41 -0.18 2.63
C VAL A 97 -1.94 1.10 1.95
N MET A 98 -0.76 1.57 2.33
CA MET A 98 -0.13 2.75 1.74
C MET A 98 1.14 2.34 1.00
N ILE A 99 1.21 2.68 -0.28
CA ILE A 99 2.39 2.51 -1.13
C ILE A 99 3.13 3.84 -1.16
N VAL A 100 4.38 3.85 -0.68
CA VAL A 100 5.28 4.99 -0.82
C VAL A 100 6.12 4.76 -2.07
N ASP A 101 5.60 5.26 -3.18
CA ASP A 101 6.21 5.21 -4.50
C ASP A 101 7.02 6.48 -4.80
N MET A 102 7.95 6.37 -5.76
CA MET A 102 8.61 7.55 -6.28
C MET A 102 7.65 8.38 -7.14
N PRO A 103 7.37 9.65 -6.80
CA PRO A 103 6.51 10.49 -7.62
C PRO A 103 7.19 10.82 -8.95
N SER A 104 6.39 11.12 -9.98
CA SER A 104 6.89 11.49 -11.32
C SER A 104 7.87 12.68 -11.29
N ASN A 105 7.71 13.58 -10.32
CA ASN A 105 8.73 14.57 -9.96
C ASN A 105 9.39 14.18 -8.62
N PRO A 106 10.61 13.61 -8.63
CA PRO A 106 11.32 13.17 -7.42
C PRO A 106 11.50 14.25 -6.35
N LEU A 107 11.56 15.53 -6.74
CA LEU A 107 11.69 16.65 -5.79
C LEU A 107 10.47 16.79 -4.87
N ARG A 108 9.33 16.19 -5.24
CA ARG A 108 8.10 16.20 -4.45
C ARG A 108 7.96 15.00 -3.52
N LEU A 109 8.97 14.12 -3.43
CA LEU A 109 8.93 12.97 -2.51
C LEU A 109 8.69 13.40 -1.06
N ALA A 110 9.35 14.47 -0.61
CA ALA A 110 9.16 15.00 0.74
C ALA A 110 7.71 15.48 0.99
N GLU A 111 7.05 16.01 -0.05
CA GLU A 111 5.66 16.45 0.03
C GLU A 111 4.70 15.24 0.16
N SER A 112 4.85 14.22 -0.69
CA SER A 112 4.04 13.00 -0.61
C SER A 112 4.31 12.23 0.68
N TRP A 113 5.56 12.18 1.11
CA TRP A 113 5.95 11.53 2.37
C TRP A 113 5.37 12.26 3.59
N GLY A 114 5.42 13.59 3.61
CA GLY A 114 4.77 14.41 4.64
C GLY A 114 3.27 14.13 4.75
N ALA A 115 2.58 13.99 3.62
CA ALA A 115 1.16 13.64 3.60
C ALA A 115 0.87 12.26 4.22
N VAL A 116 1.75 11.28 3.99
CA VAL A 116 1.68 9.95 4.63
C VAL A 116 1.92 10.05 6.13
N ILE A 117 2.94 10.80 6.56
CA ILE A 117 3.29 10.97 7.97
C ILE A 117 2.14 11.56 8.79
N GLU A 118 1.39 12.51 8.24
CA GLU A 118 0.20 13.09 8.90
C GLU A 118 -0.87 12.04 9.27
N ARG A 119 -0.94 10.93 8.53
CA ARG A 119 -1.98 9.89 8.66
C ARG A 119 -1.40 8.50 8.92
N ILE A 120 -0.10 8.40 9.23
CA ILE A 120 0.63 7.14 9.29
C ILE A 120 0.02 6.14 10.28
N ARG A 121 -0.63 6.63 11.34
CA ARG A 121 -1.29 5.81 12.36
C ARG A 121 -2.53 5.05 11.87
N GLN A 122 -3.13 5.48 10.75
CA GLN A 122 -4.26 4.79 10.12
C GLN A 122 -3.79 3.71 9.12
N VAL A 123 -2.49 3.69 8.80
CA VAL A 123 -1.90 2.74 7.86
C VAL A 123 -1.65 1.41 8.59
N HIS A 124 -2.13 0.32 7.99
CA HIS A 124 -1.96 -1.04 8.51
C HIS A 124 -0.78 -1.77 7.85
N VAL A 125 -0.58 -1.52 6.56
CA VAL A 125 0.57 -1.98 5.79
C VAL A 125 1.16 -0.78 5.05
N LEU A 126 2.40 -0.42 5.36
CA LEU A 126 3.15 0.59 4.63
C LEU A 126 4.18 -0.13 3.76
N PHE A 127 4.00 -0.08 2.45
CA PHE A 127 4.97 -0.62 1.51
C PHE A 127 5.83 0.51 0.96
N ILE A 128 7.15 0.43 1.10
CA ILE A 128 8.07 1.39 0.50
C ILE A 128 8.61 0.79 -0.79
N ALA A 129 8.35 1.46 -1.92
CA ALA A 129 8.88 1.02 -3.20
C ALA A 129 10.42 1.03 -3.16
N PRO A 130 11.09 0.04 -3.76
CA PRO A 130 12.55 -0.09 -3.64
C PRO A 130 13.33 1.12 -4.13
N ASP A 131 12.82 1.79 -5.16
CA ASP A 131 13.38 3.02 -5.74
C ASP A 131 13.19 4.26 -4.84
N ALA A 132 12.30 4.19 -3.85
CA ALA A 132 12.09 5.26 -2.86
C ALA A 132 12.93 5.09 -1.59
N ILE A 133 13.54 3.92 -1.35
CA ILE A 133 14.24 3.60 -0.10
C ILE A 133 15.38 4.59 0.19
N ASP A 134 16.29 4.79 -0.77
CA ASP A 134 17.47 5.64 -0.55
C ASP A 134 17.07 7.10 -0.31
N ALA A 135 16.11 7.60 -1.09
CA ALA A 135 15.64 8.97 -0.99
C ALA A 135 14.88 9.22 0.33
N LEU A 136 14.05 8.27 0.78
CA LEU A 136 13.38 8.37 2.08
C LEU A 136 14.35 8.23 3.25
N SER A 137 15.37 7.38 3.12
CA SER A 137 16.41 7.23 4.14
C SER A 137 17.16 8.54 4.37
N ALA A 138 17.47 9.26 3.28
CA ALA A 138 18.05 10.59 3.35
C ALA A 138 17.10 11.62 4.00
N LEU A 139 15.79 11.58 3.68
CA LEU A 139 14.78 12.47 4.27
C LEU A 139 14.58 12.23 5.78
N GLU A 140 14.64 10.97 6.23
CA GLU A 140 14.49 10.58 7.63
C GLU A 140 15.82 10.60 8.41
N GLU A 141 16.93 10.94 7.75
CA GLU A 141 18.29 10.94 8.33
C GLU A 141 18.66 9.60 9.00
N VAL A 142 18.33 8.50 8.33
CA VAL A 142 18.64 7.13 8.78
C VAL A 142 19.29 6.31 7.67
N SER A 143 19.91 5.18 8.02
CA SER A 143 20.43 4.26 7.02
C SER A 143 19.29 3.51 6.30
N ALA A 144 19.51 3.12 5.04
CA ALA A 144 18.54 2.33 4.27
C ALA A 144 18.16 1.00 4.95
N ALA A 145 19.13 0.37 5.63
CA ALA A 145 18.91 -0.86 6.38
C ALA A 145 17.98 -0.67 7.60
N GLU A 146 17.95 0.53 8.19
CA GLU A 146 17.16 0.83 9.38
C GLU A 146 15.83 1.53 9.06
N LEU A 147 15.61 1.96 7.81
CA LEU A 147 14.46 2.79 7.42
C LEU A 147 13.13 2.15 7.82
N LEU A 148 12.89 0.90 7.41
CA LEU A 148 11.63 0.21 7.68
C LEU A 148 11.38 0.11 9.19
N GLN A 149 12.40 -0.28 9.96
CA GLN A 149 12.30 -0.43 11.41
C GLN A 149 12.00 0.93 12.07
N ARG A 150 12.72 1.98 11.66
CA ARG A 150 12.52 3.35 12.18
C ARG A 150 11.11 3.85 11.90
N VAL A 151 10.64 3.71 10.66
CA VAL A 151 9.31 4.14 10.25
C VAL A 151 8.23 3.37 11.02
N ARG A 152 8.39 2.06 11.16
CA ARG A 152 7.48 1.22 11.95
C ARG A 152 7.39 1.68 13.39
N HIS A 153 8.53 1.89 14.06
CA HIS A 153 8.57 2.27 15.47
C HIS A 153 8.04 3.69 15.72
N ARG A 154 8.34 4.65 14.85
CA ARG A 154 7.84 6.04 15.01
C ARG A 154 6.37 6.17 14.62
N GLY A 155 5.96 5.52 13.54
CA GLY A 155 4.59 5.57 13.01
C GLY A 155 3.61 4.63 13.74
N LEU A 156 4.12 3.64 14.48
CA LEU A 156 3.36 2.52 15.03
C LEU A 156 2.57 1.74 13.97
N VAL A 157 3.10 1.69 12.74
CA VAL A 157 2.49 0.92 11.65
C VAL A 157 2.61 -0.57 11.95
N PRO A 158 1.53 -1.38 11.83
CA PRO A 158 1.59 -2.81 12.11
C PRO A 158 2.60 -3.56 11.23
N HIS A 159 2.65 -3.25 9.93
CA HIS A 159 3.59 -3.83 8.98
C HIS A 159 4.23 -2.74 8.12
N VAL A 160 5.56 -2.70 8.08
CA VAL A 160 6.31 -1.87 7.13
C VAL A 160 7.18 -2.81 6.29
N CYS A 161 7.03 -2.78 4.98
CA CYS A 161 7.69 -3.75 4.11
C CYS A 161 8.24 -3.14 2.82
N THR A 162 9.18 -3.88 2.22
CA THR A 162 9.67 -3.67 0.86
C THR A 162 10.03 -5.01 0.24
N TYR A 163 10.23 -5.02 -1.08
CA TYR A 163 10.70 -6.19 -1.80
C TYR A 163 11.83 -5.79 -2.75
N LEU A 164 13.03 -6.31 -2.53
CA LEU A 164 14.22 -6.01 -3.32
C LEU A 164 14.33 -7.02 -4.48
N PRO A 165 13.97 -6.65 -5.73
CA PRO A 165 13.86 -7.61 -6.83
C PRO A 165 15.20 -8.22 -7.25
N ASN A 166 16.29 -7.43 -7.16
CA ASN A 166 17.63 -7.88 -7.51
C ASN A 166 18.16 -8.95 -6.56
N GLU A 167 17.75 -8.89 -5.29
CA GLU A 167 18.16 -9.84 -4.25
C GLU A 167 17.14 -10.98 -4.09
N ARG A 168 15.94 -10.79 -4.65
CA ARG A 168 14.72 -11.57 -4.41
C ARG A 168 14.33 -11.60 -2.94
N THR A 169 14.52 -10.49 -2.25
CA THR A 169 14.38 -10.43 -0.80
C THR A 169 13.14 -9.64 -0.40
N ALA A 170 12.23 -10.29 0.32
CA ALA A 170 11.14 -9.64 1.03
C ALA A 170 11.58 -9.23 2.44
N LEU A 171 11.42 -7.95 2.76
CA LEU A 171 11.71 -7.40 4.08
C LEU A 171 10.40 -6.93 4.71
N VAL A 172 10.06 -7.44 5.89
CA VAL A 172 8.85 -7.05 6.62
C VAL A 172 9.17 -6.81 8.09
N GLU A 173 9.05 -5.56 8.50
CA GLU A 173 9.06 -5.17 9.90
C GLU A 173 7.64 -5.26 10.46
N HIS A 174 7.46 -5.96 11.57
CA HIS A 174 6.16 -6.09 12.24
C HIS A 174 6.27 -6.11 13.76
N SER A 175 5.14 -6.19 14.46
CA SER A 175 5.08 -6.03 15.92
C SER A 175 5.85 -7.07 16.75
N LEU A 176 6.17 -8.22 16.18
CA LEU A 176 6.85 -9.31 16.87
C LEU A 176 8.29 -9.52 16.39
N GLY A 177 8.79 -8.70 15.47
CA GLY A 177 10.13 -8.83 14.91
C GLY A 177 10.19 -8.45 13.43
N SER A 178 11.14 -9.06 12.74
CA SER A 178 11.46 -8.78 11.34
C SER A 178 11.47 -10.09 10.56
N VAL A 179 10.93 -10.05 9.34
CA VAL A 179 11.05 -11.11 8.36
C VAL A 179 11.99 -10.64 7.27
N ASN A 180 13.05 -11.42 7.03
CA ASN A 180 13.95 -11.26 5.90
C ASN A 180 13.93 -12.59 5.14
N LEU A 181 13.20 -12.63 4.03
CA LEU A 181 12.91 -13.84 3.29
C LEU A 181 13.40 -13.73 1.85
N GLN A 182 14.31 -14.62 1.45
CA GLN A 182 14.73 -14.75 0.07
C GLN A 182 13.79 -15.69 -0.69
N LEU A 183 13.16 -15.19 -1.75
CA LEU A 183 12.26 -15.95 -2.62
C LEU A 183 13.01 -16.69 -3.72
N THR A 184 12.44 -17.81 -4.16
CA THR A 184 13.01 -18.65 -5.21
C THR A 184 12.87 -18.02 -6.59
N ALA A 185 11.72 -17.41 -6.87
CA ALA A 185 11.42 -16.73 -8.13
C ALA A 185 11.57 -15.21 -8.02
N VAL A 186 12.00 -14.58 -9.12
CA VAL A 186 11.91 -13.13 -9.27
C VAL A 186 10.44 -12.75 -9.48
N THR A 187 9.99 -11.72 -8.78
CA THR A 187 8.66 -11.10 -8.95
C THR A 187 8.84 -9.59 -8.92
N GLN A 188 7.90 -8.84 -9.48
CA GLN A 188 7.93 -7.39 -9.36
C GLN A 188 7.51 -6.96 -7.94
N PRO A 189 8.00 -5.81 -7.42
CA PRO A 189 7.70 -5.39 -6.05
C PRO A 189 6.20 -5.27 -5.75
N LEU A 190 5.41 -4.76 -6.69
CA LEU A 190 3.95 -4.61 -6.53
C LEU A 190 3.20 -5.94 -6.68
N GLU A 191 3.72 -6.87 -7.49
CA GLU A 191 3.19 -8.25 -7.57
C GLU A 191 3.42 -9.03 -6.26
N TRP A 192 4.58 -8.80 -5.64
CA TRP A 192 4.88 -9.33 -4.31
C TRP A 192 3.92 -8.77 -3.27
N LEU A 193 3.74 -7.44 -3.25
CA LEU A 193 2.79 -6.79 -2.34
C LEU A 193 1.37 -7.34 -2.53
N ALA A 194 0.91 -7.49 -3.76
CA ALA A 194 -0.40 -8.09 -4.04
C ALA A 194 -0.52 -9.52 -3.47
N GLY A 195 0.53 -10.34 -3.62
CA GLY A 195 0.61 -11.66 -3.01
C GLY A 195 0.56 -11.62 -1.49
N PHE A 196 1.33 -10.71 -0.88
CA PHE A 196 1.36 -10.50 0.56
C PHE A 196 -0.01 -10.12 1.10
N LEU A 197 -0.71 -9.18 0.46
CA LEU A 197 -2.07 -8.77 0.84
C LEU A 197 -3.10 -9.89 0.67
N CYS A 198 -2.95 -10.74 -0.35
CA CYS A 198 -3.82 -11.91 -0.52
C CYS A 198 -3.58 -12.97 0.56
N GLY A 199 -2.33 -13.18 0.96
CA GLY A 199 -1.96 -14.19 1.96
C GLY A 199 -2.28 -13.78 3.39
N LEU A 200 -2.05 -12.51 3.74
CA LEU A 200 -2.01 -12.03 5.12
C LEU A 200 -3.31 -12.27 5.93
N PRO A 201 -4.53 -12.07 5.40
CA PRO A 201 -5.76 -12.35 6.16
C PRO A 201 -5.91 -13.82 6.56
N SER A 202 -5.28 -14.74 5.83
CA SER A 202 -5.39 -16.18 6.03
C SER A 202 -4.20 -16.80 6.77
N ALA A 203 -3.10 -16.06 6.94
CA ALA A 203 -1.84 -16.62 7.37
C ALA A 203 -1.76 -16.89 8.89
N GLY A 204 -2.73 -16.40 9.65
CA GLY A 204 -2.76 -16.51 11.11
C GLY A 204 -1.88 -15.45 11.79
N PRO A 205 -1.94 -15.35 13.12
CA PRO A 205 -1.20 -14.33 13.85
C PRO A 205 0.30 -14.64 13.96
N GLY A 206 1.08 -13.58 14.14
CA GLY A 206 2.49 -13.65 14.52
C GLY A 206 3.48 -13.91 13.39
N GLN A 207 4.74 -14.12 13.75
CA GLN A 207 5.86 -14.16 12.80
C GLN A 207 5.68 -15.20 11.70
N ALA A 208 5.33 -16.44 12.05
CA ALA A 208 5.12 -17.51 11.07
C ALA A 208 3.98 -17.19 10.06
N GLY A 209 2.97 -16.42 10.49
CA GLY A 209 1.91 -15.95 9.59
C GLY A 209 2.44 -14.89 8.61
N VAL A 210 3.22 -13.93 9.10
CA VAL A 210 3.86 -12.91 8.25
C VAL A 210 4.82 -13.55 7.26
N GLU A 211 5.66 -14.49 7.69
CA GLU A 211 6.57 -15.25 6.83
C GLU A 211 5.82 -16.00 5.72
N ARG A 212 4.76 -16.73 6.07
CA ARG A 212 3.94 -17.44 5.09
C ARG A 212 3.27 -16.49 4.09
N ALA A 213 2.73 -15.37 4.58
CA ALA A 213 2.14 -14.35 3.71
C ALA A 213 3.19 -13.72 2.78
N ALA A 214 4.43 -13.54 3.25
CA ALA A 214 5.55 -12.98 2.47
C ALA A 214 6.06 -13.92 1.38
N GLY A 215 5.55 -15.16 1.30
CA GLY A 215 5.95 -16.17 0.32
C GLY A 215 6.76 -17.32 0.91
N GLY A 216 6.87 -17.40 2.25
CA GLY A 216 7.55 -18.50 2.94
C GLY A 216 6.74 -19.79 2.86
N SER A 217 7.43 -20.90 2.60
CA SER A 217 6.88 -22.26 2.58
C SER A 217 6.85 -22.89 3.96
#